data_AF-A0A938ANB6-F1
#
_entry.id   AF-A0A938ANB6-F1
#
_cell.length_a   1.000
_cell.length_b   1.000
_cell.length_c   1.000
_cell.angle_alpha   90.00
_cell.angle_beta   90.00
_cell.angle_gamma   90.00
#
_symmetry.space_group_name_H-M   'P 1'
#
loop_
_entity.id
_entity.type
_entity.pdbx_description
1 polymer ?
#
loop_
_entity_poly.entity_id
_entity_poly.type
_entity_poly.pdbx_seq_one_letter_code
_entity_poly.pdbx_strand_id
1 'polypeptide(L)'
;MQIPVKGMPKEQVLGTLQAFKARDMDWKAGKVWCYVYNPGDETADLVRQAYLLFLTENGLDPSVFPSMLKLETDVVRMVATLLRGDEHVV
;
A
#
# COMPACT_ATOMS: atom_id res chain seq x y z
N MET A 1 -12.15 6.29 -22.08
CA MET A 1 -13.31 6.06 -21.17
C MET A 1 -13.90 7.41 -20.80
N GLN A 2 -15.21 7.48 -20.59
CA GLN A 2 -15.91 8.64 -20.01
C GLN A 2 -16.55 8.21 -18.69
N ILE A 3 -16.82 9.17 -17.79
CA ILE A 3 -17.58 8.88 -16.57
C ILE A 3 -18.99 8.45 -16.98
N PRO A 4 -19.49 7.27 -16.52
CA PRO A 4 -20.80 6.81 -16.92
C PRO A 4 -21.89 7.69 -16.30
N VAL A 5 -22.97 7.91 -17.04
CA VAL A 5 -24.11 8.73 -16.59
C VAL A 5 -24.80 8.12 -15.36
N LYS A 6 -24.68 6.81 -15.17
CA LYS A 6 -25.15 6.07 -13.97
C LYS A 6 -23.99 5.28 -13.39
N GLY A 7 -23.88 5.27 -12.06
CA GLY A 7 -22.88 4.47 -11.35
C GLY A 7 -23.00 2.98 -11.71
N MET A 8 -21.87 2.33 -11.93
CA MET A 8 -21.84 0.88 -12.16
C MET A 8 -22.12 0.13 -10.85
N PRO A 9 -22.83 -1.02 -10.91
CA PRO A 9 -22.93 -1.93 -9.78
C PRO A 9 -21.55 -2.37 -9.28
N LYS A 10 -21.42 -2.57 -7.96
CA LYS A 10 -20.16 -2.97 -7.31
C LYS A 10 -19.51 -4.18 -7.99
N GLU A 11 -20.31 -5.19 -8.29
CA GLU A 11 -19.88 -6.46 -8.88
C GLU A 11 -19.32 -6.23 -10.29
N GLN A 12 -19.95 -5.33 -11.05
CA GLN A 12 -19.46 -4.96 -12.38
C GLN A 12 -18.12 -4.21 -12.29
N VAL A 13 -17.97 -3.31 -11.32
CA VAL A 13 -16.69 -2.60 -11.08
C VAL A 13 -15.59 -3.59 -10.75
N LEU A 14 -15.82 -4.45 -9.75
CA LEU A 14 -14.82 -5.42 -9.31
C LEU A 14 -14.49 -6.45 -10.40
N GLY A 15 -15.48 -6.94 -11.14
CA GLY A 15 -15.27 -7.84 -12.27
C GLY A 15 -14.45 -7.19 -13.39
N THR A 16 -14.68 -5.90 -13.68
CA THR A 16 -13.88 -5.14 -14.66
C THR A 16 -12.43 -5.02 -14.21
N LEU A 17 -12.19 -4.69 -12.94
CA LEU A 17 -10.83 -4.60 -12.39
C LEU A 17 -10.12 -5.97 -12.43
N GLN A 18 -10.81 -7.06 -12.11
CA GLN A 18 -10.28 -8.42 -12.23
C GLN A 18 -9.91 -8.77 -13.68
N ALA A 19 -10.75 -8.38 -14.64
CA ALA A 19 -10.48 -8.59 -16.06
C ALA A 19 -9.24 -7.81 -16.55
N PHE A 20 -8.98 -6.63 -15.99
CA PHE A 20 -7.74 -5.90 -16.25
C PHE A 20 -6.54 -6.65 -15.67
N LYS A 21 -6.62 -7.08 -14.40
CA LYS A 21 -5.54 -7.84 -13.73
C LYS A 21 -5.22 -9.17 -14.41
N ALA A 22 -6.19 -9.81 -15.06
CA ALA A 22 -5.97 -11.06 -15.78
C ALA A 22 -4.97 -10.92 -16.96
N ARG A 23 -4.66 -9.69 -17.39
CA ARG A 23 -3.66 -9.40 -18.41
C ARG A 23 -2.29 -9.00 -17.82
N ASP A 24 -2.19 -8.83 -16.50
CA ASP A 24 -0.93 -8.55 -15.84
C ASP A 24 0.00 -9.78 -15.92
N MET A 25 1.31 -9.55 -15.87
CA MET A 25 2.27 -10.64 -15.77
C MET A 25 2.07 -11.43 -14.48
N ASP A 26 2.15 -12.76 -14.55
CA ASP A 26 2.11 -13.64 -13.37
C ASP A 26 3.45 -13.57 -12.60
N TRP A 27 3.61 -12.51 -11.82
CA TRP A 27 4.77 -12.32 -10.96
C TRP A 27 4.81 -13.31 -9.79
N LYS A 28 3.67 -13.90 -9.40
CA LYS A 28 3.61 -14.88 -8.30
C LYS A 28 4.24 -16.21 -8.67
N ALA A 29 4.28 -16.57 -9.96
CA ALA A 29 5.01 -17.73 -10.44
C ALA A 29 6.54 -17.61 -10.32
N GLY A 30 7.09 -16.46 -9.88
CA GLY A 30 8.52 -16.26 -9.69
C GLY A 30 9.32 -16.12 -11.00
N LYS A 31 8.63 -15.88 -12.12
CA LYS A 31 9.22 -15.79 -13.47
C LYS A 31 9.30 -14.37 -14.01
N VAL A 32 9.07 -13.38 -13.16
CA VAL A 32 9.15 -11.95 -13.49
C VAL A 32 10.36 -11.38 -12.77
N TRP A 33 11.33 -10.91 -13.56
CA TRP A 33 12.53 -10.27 -13.02
C TRP A 33 12.23 -8.84 -12.60
N CYS A 34 12.58 -8.47 -11.36
CA CYS A 34 12.27 -7.17 -10.76
C CYS A 34 10.74 -6.89 -10.71
N TYR A 35 10.34 -5.63 -10.50
CA TYR A 35 8.96 -5.13 -10.35
C TYR A 35 8.26 -5.44 -9.03
N VAL A 36 8.07 -6.71 -8.67
CA VAL A 36 7.35 -7.09 -7.45
C VAL A 36 8.22 -7.92 -6.53
N TYR A 37 8.60 -7.33 -5.39
CA TYR A 37 9.28 -8.02 -4.32
C TYR A 37 8.25 -8.73 -3.45
N ASN A 38 8.09 -10.03 -3.66
CA ASN A 38 7.08 -10.83 -2.95
C ASN A 38 7.46 -10.98 -1.47
N PRO A 39 6.67 -10.46 -0.51
CA PRO A 39 6.98 -10.54 0.91
C PRO A 39 6.48 -11.85 1.57
N GLY A 40 5.86 -12.75 0.79
CA GLY A 40 5.15 -13.94 1.29
C GLY A 40 3.71 -13.64 1.69
N ASP A 41 2.87 -14.67 1.76
CA ASP A 41 1.42 -14.52 1.96
C ASP A 41 1.05 -13.93 3.33
N GLU A 42 1.76 -14.31 4.40
CA GLU A 42 1.52 -13.79 5.75
C GLU A 42 1.79 -12.28 5.83
N THR A 43 2.96 -11.84 5.36
CA THR A 43 3.32 -10.42 5.35
C THR A 43 2.40 -9.62 4.42
N ALA A 44 2.04 -10.17 3.24
CA ALA A 44 1.14 -9.52 2.31
C ALA A 44 -0.25 -9.31 2.92
N ASP A 45 -0.75 -10.28 3.70
CA ASP A 45 -2.04 -10.16 4.38
C ASP A 45 -2.00 -9.11 5.50
N LEU A 46 -0.93 -9.08 6.30
CA LEU A 46 -0.71 -8.03 7.31
C LEU A 46 -0.73 -6.62 6.68
N VAL A 47 0.03 -6.42 5.60
CA VAL A 47 0.08 -5.13 4.89
C VAL A 47 -1.29 -4.74 4.34
N ARG A 48 -2.04 -5.71 3.78
CA ARG A 48 -3.41 -5.47 3.29
C ARG A 48 -4.35 -5.04 4.42
N GLN A 49 -4.28 -5.70 5.58
CA GLN A 49 -5.10 -5.34 6.74
C GLN A 49 -4.75 -3.95 7.27
N ALA A 50 -3.45 -3.65 7.41
CA ALA A 50 -2.98 -2.33 7.84
C ALA A 50 -3.43 -1.22 6.88
N TYR A 51 -3.32 -1.44 5.57
CA TYR A 51 -3.79 -0.48 4.56
C TYR A 51 -5.30 -0.23 4.67
N LEU A 52 -6.11 -1.26 4.90
CA LEU A 52 -7.56 -1.08 5.06
C LEU A 52 -7.93 -0.35 6.35
N LEU A 53 -7.15 -0.51 7.42
CA LEU A 53 -7.33 0.23 8.67
C LEU A 53 -7.02 1.73 8.52
N PHE A 54 -6.08 2.08 7.65
CA PHE A 54 -5.61 3.46 7.45
C PHE A 54 -5.97 4.02 6.06
N LEU A 55 -6.97 3.44 5.39
CA LEU A 55 -7.30 3.74 3.99
C LEU A 55 -7.71 5.21 3.78
N THR A 56 -8.25 5.85 4.82
CA THR A 56 -8.89 7.18 4.72
C THR A 56 -8.08 8.26 5.43
N GLU A 57 -7.27 7.86 6.41
CA GLU A 57 -6.43 8.72 7.24
C GLU A 57 -5.44 9.51 6.37
N ASN A 58 -5.25 10.78 6.72
CA ASN A 58 -4.45 11.72 5.92
C ASN A 58 -3.32 12.31 6.77
N GLY A 59 -2.08 12.20 6.32
CA GLY A 59 -0.89 12.75 7.01
C GLY A 59 -0.75 14.28 6.97
N LEU A 60 -1.68 15.01 6.34
CA LEU A 60 -1.58 16.47 6.17
C LEU A 60 -1.53 17.24 7.50
N ASP A 61 -2.39 16.89 8.46
CA ASP A 61 -2.45 17.54 9.78
C ASP A 61 -2.21 16.51 10.90
N PRO A 62 -1.03 16.50 11.52
CA PRO A 62 -0.68 15.53 12.56
C PRO A 62 -1.44 15.74 13.87
N SER A 63 -2.10 16.88 14.06
CA SER A 63 -2.99 17.10 15.22
C SER A 63 -4.34 16.38 15.06
N VAL A 64 -4.76 16.16 13.82
CA VAL A 64 -6.01 15.46 13.47
C VAL A 64 -5.79 13.95 13.43
N PHE A 65 -4.66 13.51 12.87
CA PHE A 65 -4.30 12.09 12.77
C PHE A 65 -2.96 11.79 13.46
N PRO A 66 -2.89 11.85 14.80
CA PRO A 66 -1.64 11.66 15.55
C PRO A 66 -1.04 10.25 15.38
N SER A 67 -1.87 9.26 15.04
CA SER A 67 -1.41 7.90 14.70
C SER A 67 -0.52 7.90 13.45
N MET A 68 -0.83 8.70 12.43
CA MET A 68 -0.01 8.79 11.21
C MET A 68 1.37 9.38 11.51
N LEU A 69 1.42 10.47 12.28
CA LEU A 69 2.70 11.05 12.72
C LEU A 69 3.55 10.02 13.48
N LYS A 70 2.93 9.25 14.38
CA LYS A 70 3.64 8.21 15.13
C LYS A 70 4.22 7.13 14.21
N LEU A 71 3.42 6.63 13.26
CA LEU A 71 3.86 5.60 12.32
C LEU A 71 5.00 6.10 11.42
N GLU A 72 4.88 7.31 10.86
CA GLU A 72 5.91 7.89 10.00
C GLU A 72 7.23 8.11 10.75
N THR A 73 7.17 8.71 11.94
CA THR A 73 8.37 8.95 12.77
C THR A 73 9.05 7.66 13.23
N ASP A 74 8.27 6.61 13.52
CA ASP A 74 8.81 5.30 13.88
C ASP A 74 9.52 4.64 12.69
N VAL A 75 8.93 4.67 11.49
CA VAL A 75 9.56 4.10 10.28
C VAL A 75 10.89 4.79 9.97
N VAL A 76 10.92 6.13 9.99
CA VAL A 76 12.17 6.90 9.79
C VAL A 76 13.22 6.49 10.82
N ARG A 77 12.84 6.39 12.10
CA ARG A 77 13.75 6.00 13.17
C ARG A 77 14.27 4.57 13.02
N MET A 78 13.42 3.63 12.62
CA MET A 78 13.85 2.25 12.34
C MET A 78 14.89 2.22 11.22
N VAL A 79 14.69 2.97 10.13
CA VAL A 79 15.62 3.02 9.01
C VAL A 79 16.92 3.72 9.39
N ALA A 80 16.85 4.85 10.10
CA ALA A 80 18.04 5.54 10.62
C ALA A 80 18.87 4.60 11.49
N THR A 81 18.23 3.86 12.40
CA THR A 81 18.91 2.87 13.27
C THR A 81 19.53 1.74 12.44
N LEU A 82 18.79 1.18 11.47
CA LEU A 82 19.26 0.11 10.59
C LEU A 82 20.53 0.53 9.83
N LEU A 83 20.59 1.80 9.42
CA LEU A 83 21.72 2.39 8.69
C LEU A 83 22.78 3.03 9.60
N ARG A 84 22.67 2.87 10.93
CA ARG A 84 23.61 3.39 11.93
C ARG A 84 23.74 4.92 11.92
N GLY A 85 22.62 5.61 11.69
CA GLY A 85 22.49 7.05 11.81
C GLY A 85 22.68 7.54 13.24
N ASP A 86 23.16 8.79 13.37
CA ASP A 86 23.26 9.52 14.63
C ASP A 86 22.16 10.58 14.76
N GLU A 87 22.29 11.48 15.74
CA GLU A 87 21.34 12.56 16.01
C GLU A 87 21.23 13.63 14.92
N HIS A 88 22.11 13.58 13.91
CA HIS A 88 22.09 14.51 12.78
C HIS A 88 21.35 13.96 11.57
N VAL A 89 20.83 12.72 11.62
CA VAL A 89 20.01 12.14 10.55
C VAL A 89 18.62 12.77 10.55
N VAL A 90 18.24 13.31 9.37
CA VAL A 90 16.95 13.97 9.08
C VAL A 90 16.04 13.10 8.23
#